data_AF-A0A0T1SSC2-F1
#
_entry.id   AF-A0A0T1SSC2-F1
#
_cell.length_a   1.000
_cell.length_b   1.000
_cell.length_c   1.000
_cell.angle_alpha   90.00
_cell.angle_beta   90.00
_cell.angle_gamma   90.00
#
_symmetry.space_group_name_H-M   'P 1'
#
loop_
_entity.id
_entity.type
_entity.pdbx_description
1 polymer ?
#
loop_
_entity_poly.entity_id
_entity_poly.type
_entity_poly.pdbx_seq_one_letter_code
_entity_poly.pdbx_strand_id
1 'polypeptide(L)'
;MSPRTPLPPPPPPAALRSWPDRDARLADRALALDELGRRLLGGGRLALFLLWFLLLELGWSMIGLLVIAAGAPLPDPFMVMFGIISAFFGLGVFAPAVWLTIRSLRRDRTVRERLAQWAALDRHAPTDARLRAPVLSAAWFLLSFALCGTGLWLGFAVPAGVSRDDGYGLVVYGMGVALILWITGLTGLAKAFGHYRFAVRLTGGGRFAGRTSQGTP
;
A
#
# COMPACT_ATOMS: atom_id res chain seq x y z
N MET A 1 16.58 -1.76 19.57
CA MET A 1 16.19 -0.56 18.79
C MET A 1 17.14 -0.43 17.61
N SER A 2 16.74 -0.87 16.40
CA SER A 2 17.62 -0.76 15.22
C SER A 2 17.84 0.72 14.86
N PRO A 3 19.06 1.12 14.47
CA PRO A 3 19.36 2.50 14.11
C PRO A 3 18.40 2.94 13.00
N ARG A 4 17.70 4.05 13.22
CA ARG A 4 16.89 4.70 12.19
C ARG A 4 17.87 5.27 11.17
N THR A 5 18.32 4.45 10.21
CA THR A 5 19.14 4.93 9.11
C THR A 5 18.38 6.06 8.42
N PRO A 6 18.89 7.31 8.44
CA PRO A 6 18.17 8.43 7.88
C PRO A 6 17.79 8.14 6.43
N LEU A 7 16.67 8.69 5.98
CA LEU A 7 16.30 8.62 4.55
C LEU A 7 17.46 9.18 3.73
N PRO A 8 17.79 8.59 2.57
CA PRO A 8 18.81 9.17 1.71
C PRO A 8 18.42 10.63 1.42
N PRO A 9 19.41 11.54 1.50
CA PRO A 9 19.15 12.96 1.30
C PRO A 9 18.54 13.20 -0.09
N PRO A 10 17.76 14.28 -0.25
CA PRO A 10 17.34 14.71 -1.58
C PRO A 10 18.60 14.93 -2.45
N PRO A 11 18.49 14.74 -3.78
CA PRO A 11 19.62 14.96 -4.64
C PRO A 11 20.12 16.41 -4.53
N PRO A 12 21.44 16.65 -4.57
CA PRO A 12 21.98 17.98 -4.42
C PRO A 12 21.42 18.93 -5.50
N PRO A 13 21.08 20.19 -5.14
CA PRO A 13 20.65 21.22 -6.09
C PRO A 13 21.63 21.35 -7.25
N ALA A 14 21.15 21.75 -8.43
CA ALA A 14 21.98 21.86 -9.66
C ALA A 14 23.30 22.63 -9.46
N ALA A 15 23.28 23.65 -8.60
CA ALA A 15 24.44 24.48 -8.27
C ALA A 15 25.52 23.78 -7.40
N LEU A 16 25.22 22.64 -6.78
CA LEU A 16 26.11 21.92 -5.85
C LEU A 16 26.50 20.52 -6.35
N ARG A 17 26.19 20.19 -7.61
CA ARG A 17 26.45 18.86 -8.18
C ARG A 17 27.92 18.72 -8.58
N SER A 18 28.78 18.28 -7.67
CA SER A 18 30.18 17.92 -7.96
C SER A 18 30.36 16.41 -8.03
N TRP A 19 29.89 15.77 -9.12
CA TRP A 19 30.32 14.39 -9.40
C TRP A 19 31.58 14.41 -10.26
N PRO A 20 32.58 13.57 -9.93
CA PRO A 20 33.81 13.49 -10.71
C PRO A 20 33.56 12.97 -12.13
N ASP A 21 32.64 11.99 -12.29
CA ASP A 21 32.31 11.41 -13.59
C ASP A 21 30.82 11.03 -13.72
N ARG A 22 30.38 10.81 -14.97
CA ARG A 22 29.03 10.31 -15.28
C ARG A 22 28.77 8.95 -14.62
N ASP A 23 29.77 8.07 -14.59
CA ASP A 23 29.63 6.74 -13.99
C ASP A 23 29.50 6.79 -12.46
N ALA A 24 30.20 7.72 -11.81
CA ALA A 24 30.05 7.96 -10.37
C ALA A 24 28.63 8.44 -10.01
N ARG A 25 28.05 9.32 -10.84
CA ARG A 25 26.65 9.77 -10.68
C ARG A 25 25.65 8.62 -10.80
N LEU A 26 25.93 7.64 -11.66
CA LEU A 26 25.05 6.50 -11.91
C LEU A 26 25.15 5.45 -10.82
N ALA A 27 26.34 5.21 -10.29
CA ALA A 27 26.56 4.33 -9.14
C ALA A 27 25.84 4.84 -7.88
N ASP A 28 25.98 6.13 -7.56
CA ASP A 28 25.27 6.77 -6.44
C ASP A 28 23.75 6.72 -6.63
N ARG A 29 23.27 6.99 -7.85
CA ARG A 29 21.84 6.88 -8.20
C ARG A 29 21.34 5.45 -8.00
N ALA A 30 22.10 4.44 -8.43
CA ALA A 30 21.72 3.04 -8.31
C ALA A 30 21.59 2.61 -6.85
N LEU A 31 22.56 2.99 -6.00
CA LEU A 31 22.53 2.71 -4.58
C LEU A 31 21.37 3.42 -3.87
N ALA A 32 21.11 4.68 -4.20
CA ALA A 32 20.00 5.43 -3.63
C ALA A 32 18.63 4.84 -4.05
N LEU A 33 18.48 4.49 -5.33
CA LEU A 33 17.25 3.88 -5.84
C LEU A 33 17.03 2.47 -5.30
N ASP A 34 18.08 1.66 -5.15
CA ASP A 34 17.98 0.30 -4.60
C ASP A 34 17.59 0.34 -3.13
N GLU A 35 18.22 1.20 -2.32
CA GLU A 35 17.88 1.33 -0.91
C GLU A 35 16.48 1.94 -0.71
N LEU A 36 16.08 2.92 -1.55
CA LEU A 36 14.71 3.45 -1.55
C LEU A 36 13.70 2.38 -1.99
N GLY A 37 14.01 1.61 -3.02
CA GLY A 37 13.20 0.50 -3.52
C GLY A 37 12.99 -0.57 -2.47
N ARG A 38 14.08 -1.03 -1.84
CA ARG A 38 14.07 -2.03 -0.76
C ARG A 38 13.33 -1.53 0.48
N ARG A 39 13.40 -0.24 0.80
CA ARG A 39 12.61 0.39 1.89
C ARG A 39 11.14 0.63 1.54
N LEU A 40 10.78 0.67 0.25
CA LEU A 40 9.39 0.75 -0.19
C LEU A 40 8.74 -0.64 -0.35
N LEU A 41 9.53 -1.64 -0.71
CA LEU A 41 9.10 -2.96 -1.14
C LEU A 41 9.60 -4.09 -0.22
N GLY A 42 10.23 -3.79 0.91
CA GLY A 42 10.69 -4.84 1.83
C GLY A 42 9.52 -5.70 2.32
N GLY A 43 9.72 -7.01 2.43
CA GLY A 43 8.72 -7.95 2.98
C GLY A 43 8.22 -7.55 4.36
N GLY A 44 9.07 -6.89 5.17
CA GLY A 44 8.66 -6.33 6.46
C GLY A 44 7.57 -5.25 6.37
N ARG A 45 7.51 -4.47 5.28
CA ARG A 45 6.41 -3.52 5.04
C ARG A 45 5.13 -4.21 4.61
N LEU A 46 5.22 -5.32 3.88
CA LEU A 46 4.05 -6.14 3.57
C LEU A 46 3.48 -6.75 4.85
N ALA A 47 4.34 -7.30 5.71
CA ALA A 47 3.94 -7.84 7.00
C ALA A 47 3.32 -6.76 7.90
N LEU A 48 3.93 -5.57 8.00
CA LEU A 48 3.33 -4.46 8.75
C LEU A 48 2.00 -4.00 8.15
N PHE A 49 1.88 -3.96 6.82
CA PHE A 49 0.62 -3.62 6.16
C PHE A 49 -0.48 -4.64 6.47
N LEU A 50 -0.17 -5.93 6.38
CA LEU A 50 -1.07 -7.02 6.76
C LEU A 50 -1.44 -6.95 8.24
N LEU A 51 -0.47 -6.67 9.12
CA LEU A 51 -0.72 -6.49 10.54
C LEU A 51 -1.70 -5.35 10.79
N TRP A 52 -1.49 -4.19 10.17
CA TRP A 52 -2.42 -3.05 10.30
C TRP A 52 -3.80 -3.35 9.75
N PHE A 53 -3.88 -4.05 8.62
CA PHE A 53 -5.13 -4.54 8.07
C PHE A 53 -5.86 -5.47 9.06
N LEU A 54 -5.16 -6.44 9.64
CA LEU A 54 -5.71 -7.34 10.65
C LEU A 54 -6.19 -6.60 11.91
N LEU A 55 -5.46 -5.56 12.34
CA LEU A 55 -5.87 -4.72 13.47
C LEU A 55 -7.13 -3.90 13.15
N LEU A 56 -7.27 -3.41 11.91
CA LEU A 56 -8.48 -2.71 11.47
C LEU A 56 -9.68 -3.67 11.44
N GLU A 57 -9.52 -4.85 10.85
CA GLU A 57 -10.56 -5.89 10.84
C GLU A 57 -10.94 -6.31 12.26
N LEU A 58 -9.95 -6.59 13.12
CA LEU A 58 -10.19 -6.98 14.51
C LEU A 58 -10.94 -5.88 15.27
N GLY A 59 -10.50 -4.62 15.16
CA GLY A 59 -11.16 -3.49 15.80
C GLY A 59 -12.60 -3.31 15.30
N TRP A 60 -12.82 -3.46 14.00
CA TRP A 60 -14.16 -3.41 13.41
C TRP A 60 -15.03 -4.60 13.81
N SER A 61 -14.50 -5.82 13.90
CA SER A 61 -15.21 -7.00 14.42
C SER A 61 -15.67 -6.80 15.86
N MET A 62 -14.82 -6.22 16.71
CA MET A 62 -15.19 -5.90 18.10
C MET A 62 -16.29 -4.84 18.20
N ILE A 63 -16.26 -3.82 17.34
CA ILE A 63 -17.34 -2.82 17.23
C ILE A 63 -18.60 -3.44 16.62
N GLY A 64 -18.42 -4.35 15.66
CA GLY A 64 -19.47 -5.08 14.96
C GLY A 64 -20.37 -5.87 15.90
N LEU A 65 -19.83 -6.40 17.01
CA LEU A 65 -20.63 -7.06 18.04
C LEU A 65 -21.71 -6.14 18.61
N LEU A 66 -21.39 -4.87 18.87
CA LEU A 66 -22.39 -3.88 19.30
C LEU A 66 -23.39 -3.58 18.20
N VAL A 67 -22.90 -3.38 16.97
CA VAL A 67 -23.74 -3.03 15.82
C VAL A 67 -24.76 -4.14 15.53
N ILE A 68 -24.34 -5.39 15.60
CA ILE A 68 -25.21 -6.56 15.42
C ILE A 68 -26.20 -6.68 16.59
N ALA A 69 -25.71 -6.62 17.84
CA ALA A 69 -26.57 -6.76 19.02
C ALA A 69 -27.63 -5.66 19.11
N ALA A 70 -27.27 -4.41 18.81
CA ALA A 70 -28.18 -3.28 18.83
C ALA A 70 -29.11 -3.22 17.59
N GLY A 71 -28.67 -3.79 16.46
CA GLY A 71 -29.42 -3.82 15.22
C GLY A 71 -30.39 -5.01 15.08
N ALA A 72 -30.45 -5.88 16.09
CA ALA A 72 -31.37 -7.02 16.13
C ALA A 72 -32.82 -6.56 16.36
N PRO A 73 -33.85 -7.29 15.85
CA PRO A 73 -35.26 -6.94 16.03
C PRO A 73 -35.68 -6.86 17.51
N LEU A 74 -35.10 -7.73 18.34
CA LEU A 74 -35.28 -7.77 19.80
C LEU A 74 -33.89 -7.77 20.44
N PRO A 75 -33.33 -6.59 20.77
CA PRO A 75 -31.99 -6.49 21.33
C PRO A 75 -31.95 -7.01 22.76
N ASP A 76 -31.15 -8.05 23.00
CA ASP A 76 -30.87 -8.56 24.35
C ASP A 76 -29.97 -7.56 25.11
N PRO A 77 -30.41 -7.01 26.27
CA PRO A 77 -29.62 -6.06 27.06
C PRO A 77 -28.23 -6.57 27.44
N PHE A 78 -28.07 -7.88 27.69
CA PHE A 78 -26.78 -8.45 28.05
C PHE A 78 -25.81 -8.47 26.86
N MET A 79 -26.31 -8.85 25.68
CA MET A 79 -25.55 -8.79 24.41
C MET A 79 -25.15 -7.35 24.07
N VAL A 80 -26.06 -6.39 24.25
CA VAL A 80 -25.77 -4.97 24.02
C VAL A 80 -24.70 -4.45 24.98
N MET A 81 -24.81 -4.76 26.27
CA MET A 81 -23.80 -4.36 27.27
C MET A 81 -22.42 -4.96 26.95
N PHE A 82 -22.36 -6.24 26.61
CA PHE A 82 -21.12 -6.89 26.17
C PHE A 82 -20.58 -6.24 24.89
N GLY A 83 -21.47 -5.93 23.94
CA GLY A 83 -21.16 -5.19 22.73
C GLY A 83 -20.54 -3.83 23.01
N ILE A 84 -21.06 -3.06 23.97
CA ILE A 84 -20.53 -1.74 24.35
C ILE A 84 -19.09 -1.87 24.88
N ILE A 85 -18.86 -2.82 25.79
CA ILE A 85 -17.53 -3.08 26.35
C ILE A 85 -16.56 -3.49 25.24
N SER A 86 -16.98 -4.42 24.37
CA SER A 86 -16.19 -4.86 23.22
C SER A 86 -15.89 -3.69 22.26
N ALA A 87 -16.87 -2.86 21.93
CA ALA A 87 -16.71 -1.72 21.04
C ALA A 87 -15.73 -0.68 21.61
N PHE A 88 -15.70 -0.49 22.93
CA PHE A 88 -14.72 0.38 23.58
C PHE A 88 -13.28 -0.12 23.35
N PHE A 89 -13.01 -1.41 23.57
CA PHE A 89 -11.71 -2.01 23.26
C PHE A 89 -11.41 -2.00 21.76
N GLY A 90 -12.42 -2.31 20.94
CA GLY A 90 -12.34 -2.26 19.49
C GLY A 90 -11.92 -0.89 18.98
N LEU A 91 -12.50 0.19 19.52
CA LEU A 91 -12.12 1.57 19.18
C LEU A 91 -10.67 1.87 19.61
N GLY A 92 -10.25 1.38 20.78
CA GLY A 92 -8.88 1.50 21.27
C GLY A 92 -7.85 0.84 20.35
N VAL A 93 -8.22 -0.22 19.62
CA VAL A 93 -7.36 -0.89 18.62
C VAL A 93 -7.51 -0.23 17.23
N PHE A 94 -8.73 0.11 16.85
CA PHE A 94 -9.08 0.61 15.53
C PHE A 94 -8.49 2.00 15.26
N ALA A 95 -8.67 2.94 16.19
CA ALA A 95 -8.19 4.31 16.06
C ALA A 95 -6.67 4.42 15.78
N PRO A 96 -5.77 3.77 16.56
CA PRO A 96 -4.34 3.82 16.28
C PRO A 96 -3.99 3.10 14.96
N ALA A 97 -4.68 2.02 14.59
CA ALA A 97 -4.47 1.34 13.32
C ALA A 97 -4.79 2.25 12.12
N VAL A 98 -5.92 2.98 12.18
CA VAL A 98 -6.27 4.00 11.17
C VAL A 98 -5.20 5.09 11.11
N TRP A 99 -4.80 5.64 12.27
CA TRP A 99 -3.81 6.71 12.33
C TRP A 99 -2.45 6.28 11.76
N LEU A 100 -1.99 5.08 12.09
CA LEU A 100 -0.72 4.52 11.58
C LEU A 100 -0.79 4.24 10.07
N THR A 101 -1.94 3.81 9.57
CA THR A 101 -2.18 3.63 8.13
C THR A 101 -2.08 4.97 7.39
N ILE A 102 -2.75 6.02 7.87
CA ILE A 102 -2.67 7.36 7.28
C ILE A 102 -1.24 7.91 7.35
N ARG A 103 -0.56 7.74 8.49
CA ARG A 103 0.82 8.17 8.66
C ARG A 103 1.76 7.44 7.70
N SER A 104 1.58 6.14 7.51
CA SER A 104 2.34 5.35 6.53
C SER A 104 2.12 5.87 5.12
N LEU A 105 0.88 6.22 4.76
CA LEU A 105 0.56 6.74 3.43
C LEU A 105 1.20 8.11 3.17
N ARG A 106 1.18 9.00 4.16
CA ARG A 106 1.85 10.30 4.07
C ARG A 106 3.36 10.13 3.88
N ARG A 107 3.98 9.25 4.67
CA ARG A 107 5.42 8.95 4.55
C ARG A 107 5.74 8.39 3.17
N ASP A 108 4.91 7.48 2.66
CA ASP A 108 5.09 6.88 1.33
C ASP A 108 5.05 7.91 0.20
N ARG A 109 4.18 8.93 0.29
CA ARG A 109 4.15 10.03 -0.69
C ARG A 109 5.48 10.78 -0.73
N THR A 110 6.02 11.17 0.42
CA THR A 110 7.32 11.85 0.51
C THR A 110 8.45 11.00 -0.06
N VAL A 111 8.44 9.69 0.17
CA VAL A 111 9.46 8.80 -0.40
C VAL A 111 9.31 8.69 -1.93
N ARG A 112 8.07 8.61 -2.44
CA ARG A 112 7.83 8.61 -3.90
C ARG A 112 8.25 9.90 -4.58
N GLU A 113 8.02 11.05 -3.95
CA GLU A 113 8.47 12.35 -4.47
C GLU A 113 10.00 12.39 -4.58
N ARG A 114 10.71 11.95 -3.54
CA ARG A 114 12.18 11.83 -3.57
C ARG A 114 12.65 10.86 -4.66
N LEU A 115 11.96 9.73 -4.80
CA LEU A 115 12.28 8.73 -5.83
C LEU A 115 12.06 9.33 -7.24
N ALA A 116 11.01 10.12 -7.45
CA ALA A 116 10.78 10.84 -8.70
C ALA A 116 11.86 11.88 -9.00
N GLN A 117 12.34 12.61 -7.98
CA GLN A 117 13.44 13.56 -8.12
C GLN A 117 14.76 12.87 -8.50
N TRP A 118 15.09 11.75 -7.86
CA TRP A 118 16.26 10.92 -8.20
C TRP A 118 16.14 10.28 -9.59
N ALA A 119 14.92 9.89 -9.99
CA ALA A 119 14.67 9.32 -11.32
C ALA A 119 14.73 10.34 -12.45
N ALA A 120 14.51 11.64 -12.17
CA ALA A 120 14.56 12.71 -13.15
C ALA A 120 15.98 13.18 -13.51
N LEU A 121 17.01 12.80 -12.72
CA LEU A 121 18.37 13.29 -12.90
C LEU A 121 19.12 12.68 -14.10
N ASP A 122 18.96 11.40 -14.38
CA ASP A 122 19.57 10.74 -15.54
C ASP A 122 18.93 9.35 -15.79
N ARG A 123 19.01 8.83 -17.02
CA ARG A 123 18.35 7.58 -17.44
C ARG A 123 19.39 6.53 -17.85
N HIS A 124 19.46 5.38 -17.16
CA HIS A 124 20.35 4.26 -17.52
C HIS A 124 19.65 2.90 -17.47
N ALA A 125 19.36 2.37 -18.65
CA ALA A 125 18.64 1.12 -18.85
C ALA A 125 19.23 -0.15 -18.18
N PRO A 126 20.56 -0.35 -18.06
CA PRO A 126 21.11 -1.60 -17.51
C PRO A 126 20.93 -1.71 -15.99
N THR A 127 21.17 -0.63 -15.26
CA THR A 127 21.09 -0.60 -13.79
C THR A 127 19.64 -0.66 -13.30
N ASP A 128 18.74 -0.09 -14.09
CA ASP A 128 17.29 -0.06 -13.84
C ASP A 128 16.61 -1.43 -14.04
N ALA A 129 17.28 -2.40 -14.69
CA ALA A 129 16.78 -3.77 -14.85
C ALA A 129 16.93 -4.64 -13.58
N ARG A 130 17.95 -4.38 -12.74
CA ARG A 130 18.17 -5.11 -11.47
C ARG A 130 17.21 -4.70 -10.35
N LEU A 131 16.62 -3.52 -10.43
CA LEU A 131 15.57 -3.04 -9.51
C LEU A 131 14.19 -3.70 -9.73
N ARG A 132 14.07 -4.58 -10.72
CA ARG A 132 12.86 -5.38 -10.92
C ARG A 132 12.80 -6.43 -9.81
N ALA A 133 11.94 -6.20 -8.83
CA ALA A 133 11.47 -7.23 -7.92
C ALA A 133 10.08 -7.72 -8.40
N PRO A 134 10.00 -8.45 -9.54
CA PRO A 134 8.74 -8.77 -10.20
C PRO A 134 7.84 -9.62 -9.30
N VAL A 135 8.41 -10.56 -8.54
CA VAL A 135 7.67 -11.47 -7.65
C VAL A 135 6.95 -10.69 -6.55
N LEU A 136 7.65 -9.74 -5.92
CA LEU A 136 7.08 -9.01 -4.79
C LEU A 136 6.09 -7.92 -5.23
N SER A 137 6.31 -7.33 -6.41
CA SER A 137 5.30 -6.47 -7.04
C SER A 137 4.05 -7.26 -7.48
N ALA A 138 4.22 -8.47 -8.00
CA ALA A 138 3.12 -9.35 -8.37
C ALA A 138 2.35 -9.81 -7.13
N ALA A 139 3.04 -10.17 -6.05
CA ALA A 139 2.41 -10.51 -4.77
C ALA A 139 1.60 -9.34 -4.19
N TRP A 140 2.17 -8.13 -4.19
CA TRP A 140 1.42 -6.92 -3.80
C TRP A 140 0.20 -6.71 -4.70
N PHE A 141 0.34 -6.86 -6.01
CA PHE A 141 -0.76 -6.68 -6.95
C PHE A 141 -1.88 -7.71 -6.73
N LEU A 142 -1.54 -9.00 -6.69
CA LEU A 142 -2.49 -10.10 -6.52
C LEU A 142 -3.20 -10.01 -5.18
N LEU A 143 -2.47 -9.75 -4.08
CA LEU A 143 -3.07 -9.57 -2.77
C LEU A 143 -4.02 -8.37 -2.75
N SER A 144 -3.61 -7.25 -3.33
CA SER A 144 -4.43 -6.04 -3.39
C SER A 144 -5.68 -6.22 -4.25
N PHE A 145 -5.54 -6.94 -5.37
CA PHE A 145 -6.63 -7.28 -6.26
C PHE A 145 -7.62 -8.22 -5.59
N ALA A 146 -7.13 -9.25 -4.91
CA ALA A 146 -7.94 -10.16 -4.12
C ALA A 146 -8.72 -9.40 -3.04
N LEU A 147 -8.06 -8.57 -2.21
CA LEU A 147 -8.71 -7.77 -1.17
C LEU A 147 -9.77 -6.82 -1.73
N CYS A 148 -9.49 -6.16 -2.86
CA CYS A 148 -10.43 -5.25 -3.52
C CYS A 148 -11.64 -6.02 -4.07
N GLY A 149 -11.40 -7.13 -4.76
CA GLY A 149 -12.45 -8.00 -5.31
C GLY A 149 -13.33 -8.61 -4.24
N THR A 150 -12.73 -9.11 -3.14
CA THR A 150 -13.48 -9.64 -2.00
C THR A 150 -14.27 -8.54 -1.31
N GLY A 151 -13.69 -7.35 -1.10
CA GLY A 151 -14.39 -6.21 -0.51
C GLY A 151 -15.61 -5.79 -1.34
N LEU A 152 -15.44 -5.69 -2.66
CA LEU A 152 -16.55 -5.36 -3.57
C LEU A 152 -17.62 -6.45 -3.55
N TRP A 153 -17.22 -7.72 -3.63
CA TRP A 153 -18.14 -8.86 -3.59
C TRP A 153 -18.93 -8.90 -2.28
N LEU A 154 -18.27 -8.76 -1.12
CA LEU A 154 -18.94 -8.68 0.19
C LEU A 154 -19.91 -7.50 0.26
N GLY A 155 -19.55 -6.35 -0.32
CA GLY A 155 -20.42 -5.17 -0.36
C GLY A 155 -21.75 -5.39 -1.10
N PHE A 156 -21.82 -6.35 -2.02
CA PHE A 156 -23.06 -6.75 -2.69
C PHE A 156 -23.69 -8.01 -2.11
N ALA A 157 -22.88 -9.00 -1.73
CA ALA A 157 -23.33 -10.28 -1.22
C ALA A 157 -24.02 -10.15 0.15
N VAL A 158 -23.49 -9.31 1.04
CA VAL A 158 -24.07 -9.14 2.38
C VAL A 158 -25.46 -8.51 2.32
N PRO A 159 -25.70 -7.36 1.64
CA PRO A 159 -27.05 -6.80 1.54
C PRO A 159 -28.03 -7.71 0.80
N ALA A 160 -27.57 -8.49 -0.20
CA ALA A 160 -28.42 -9.37 -0.98
C ALA A 160 -28.86 -10.64 -0.23
N GLY A 161 -28.06 -11.09 0.75
CA GLY A 161 -28.34 -12.31 1.53
C GLY A 161 -29.13 -12.09 2.82
N VAL A 162 -29.36 -10.84 3.23
CA VAL A 162 -30.01 -10.51 4.49
C VAL A 162 -31.51 -10.37 4.30
N SER A 163 -32.28 -11.14 5.09
CA SER A 163 -33.73 -11.03 5.13
C SER A 163 -34.15 -9.91 6.10
N ARG A 164 -35.39 -9.42 5.95
CA ARG A 164 -35.92 -8.35 6.80
C ARG A 164 -35.96 -8.71 8.29
N ASP A 165 -35.96 -10.00 8.60
CA ASP A 165 -36.05 -10.56 9.95
C ASP A 165 -34.69 -10.67 10.66
N ASP A 166 -33.57 -10.56 9.94
CA ASP A 166 -32.22 -10.72 10.50
C ASP A 166 -31.69 -9.42 11.17
N GLY A 167 -32.39 -8.30 10.99
CA GLY A 167 -31.98 -7.00 11.49
C GLY A 167 -30.91 -6.31 10.64
N TYR A 168 -30.86 -4.97 10.71
CA TYR A 168 -29.93 -4.17 9.88
C TYR A 168 -28.49 -4.19 10.38
N GLY A 169 -28.24 -4.67 11.60
CA GLY A 169 -26.92 -4.70 12.22
C GLY A 169 -25.89 -5.54 11.45
N LEU A 170 -26.32 -6.69 10.90
CA LEU A 170 -25.46 -7.57 10.10
C LEU A 170 -25.02 -6.90 8.80
N VAL A 171 -25.93 -6.15 8.15
CA VAL A 171 -25.64 -5.40 6.93
C VAL A 171 -24.61 -4.31 7.22
N VAL A 172 -24.82 -3.50 8.27
CA VAL A 172 -23.89 -2.42 8.64
C VAL A 172 -22.51 -2.99 8.97
N TYR A 173 -22.45 -4.09 9.72
CA TYR A 173 -21.20 -4.78 10.03
C TYR A 173 -20.48 -5.26 8.76
N GLY A 174 -21.17 -6.00 7.89
CA GLY A 174 -20.56 -6.52 6.66
C GLY A 174 -20.15 -5.43 5.68
N MET A 175 -20.89 -4.32 5.61
CA MET A 175 -20.52 -3.15 4.83
C MET A 175 -19.22 -2.50 5.33
N GLY A 176 -18.99 -2.47 6.64
CA GLY A 176 -17.73 -1.99 7.18
C GLY A 176 -16.53 -2.90 6.87
N VAL A 177 -16.71 -4.22 6.96
CA VAL A 177 -15.69 -5.21 6.52
C VAL A 177 -15.38 -5.03 5.04
N ALA A 178 -16.43 -4.95 4.21
CA ALA A 178 -16.30 -4.70 2.77
C ALA A 178 -15.52 -3.40 2.47
N LEU A 179 -15.82 -2.32 3.20
CA LEU A 179 -15.15 -1.04 3.03
C LEU A 179 -13.67 -1.10 3.44
N ILE A 180 -13.34 -1.75 4.56
CA ILE A 180 -11.96 -1.91 5.03
C ILE A 180 -11.14 -2.73 4.01
N LEU A 181 -11.68 -3.86 3.55
CA LEU A 181 -11.09 -4.68 2.49
C LEU A 181 -10.85 -3.87 1.22
N TRP A 182 -11.86 -3.12 0.78
CA TRP A 182 -11.81 -2.35 -0.46
C TRP A 182 -10.77 -1.22 -0.38
N ILE A 183 -10.79 -0.41 0.68
CA ILE A 183 -9.81 0.69 0.87
C ILE A 183 -8.39 0.14 1.02
N THR A 184 -8.22 -0.95 1.76
CA THR A 184 -6.92 -1.61 1.95
C THR A 184 -6.41 -2.17 0.61
N GLY A 185 -7.27 -2.85 -0.15
CA GLY A 185 -6.97 -3.32 -1.50
C GLY A 185 -6.57 -2.18 -2.44
N LEU A 186 -7.32 -1.08 -2.47
CA LEU A 186 -7.00 0.09 -3.30
C LEU A 186 -5.65 0.71 -2.92
N THR A 187 -5.36 0.76 -1.62
CA THR A 187 -4.10 1.27 -1.08
C THR A 187 -2.91 0.43 -1.54
N GLY A 188 -3.04 -0.90 -1.52
CA GLY A 188 -2.01 -1.80 -2.03
C GLY A 188 -1.89 -1.76 -3.56
N LEU A 189 -3.02 -1.60 -4.27
CA LEU A 189 -3.05 -1.49 -5.73
C LEU A 189 -2.32 -0.21 -6.19
N ALA A 190 -2.51 0.92 -5.49
CA ALA A 190 -1.78 2.15 -5.74
C ALA A 190 -0.26 2.02 -5.48
N LYS A 191 0.17 1.08 -4.62
CA LYS A 191 1.59 0.69 -4.46
C LYS A 191 2.10 -0.10 -5.66
N ALA A 192 1.36 -1.12 -6.09
CA ALA A 192 1.72 -1.92 -7.24
C ALA A 192 1.77 -1.12 -8.55
N PHE A 193 0.79 -0.25 -8.82
CA PHE A 193 0.76 0.61 -10.03
C PHE A 193 1.93 1.59 -10.10
N GLY A 194 2.36 2.12 -8.95
CA GLY A 194 3.56 2.97 -8.88
C GLY A 194 4.80 2.24 -9.38
N HIS A 195 4.92 0.95 -9.03
CA HIS A 195 6.02 0.09 -9.49
C HIS A 195 5.88 -0.27 -10.97
N TYR A 196 4.68 -0.63 -11.44
CA TYR A 196 4.45 -0.91 -12.87
C TYR A 196 4.77 0.30 -13.75
N ARG A 197 4.33 1.51 -13.37
CA ARG A 197 4.67 2.74 -14.10
C ARG A 197 6.17 3.03 -14.08
N PHE A 198 6.85 2.76 -12.97
CA PHE A 198 8.29 2.90 -12.89
C PHE A 198 8.98 1.90 -13.84
N ALA A 199 8.61 0.62 -13.78
CA ALA A 199 9.12 -0.43 -14.64
C ALA A 199 8.87 -0.14 -16.13
N VAL A 200 7.67 0.30 -16.52
CA VAL A 200 7.31 0.63 -17.91
C VAL A 200 8.04 1.88 -18.42
N ARG A 201 8.19 2.92 -17.59
CA ARG A 201 8.99 4.11 -17.93
C ARG A 201 10.47 3.77 -18.15
N LEU A 202 10.96 2.70 -17.55
CA LEU A 202 12.31 2.19 -17.76
C LEU A 202 12.41 1.37 -19.06
N THR A 203 11.39 0.61 -19.45
CA THR A 203 11.38 -0.19 -20.71
C THR A 203 11.08 0.61 -21.98
N GLY A 204 10.29 1.68 -21.91
CA GLY A 204 9.84 2.42 -23.10
C GLY A 204 10.93 3.14 -23.89
N GLY A 205 12.13 3.32 -23.32
CA GLY A 205 13.26 4.00 -23.99
C GLY A 205 14.19 3.10 -24.81
N GLY A 206 14.13 1.78 -24.62
CA GLY A 206 15.12 0.85 -25.20
C GLY A 206 14.83 0.39 -26.63
N ARG A 207 13.62 0.62 -27.16
CA ARG A 207 13.25 0.13 -28.51
C ARG A 207 13.59 1.08 -29.66
N PHE A 208 13.99 2.32 -29.40
CA PHE A 208 14.30 3.29 -30.46
C PHE A 208 15.80 3.46 -30.75
N ALA A 209 16.69 2.94 -29.91
CA ALA A 209 18.15 3.13 -30.06
C ALA A 209 18.86 2.05 -30.89
N GLY A 210 18.12 1.10 -31.48
CA GLY A 210 18.69 -0.07 -32.17
C GLY A 210 18.67 -0.03 -33.70
N ARG A 211 18.36 1.11 -34.35
CA ARG A 211 18.16 1.15 -35.81
C ARG A 211 18.90 2.28 -36.55
N THR A 212 19.99 2.80 -36.00
CA THR A 212 20.82 3.82 -36.67
C THR A 212 22.30 3.48 -36.56
N SER A 213 22.73 2.36 -37.14
CA SER A 213 24.13 2.10 -37.49
C SER A 213 24.31 0.85 -38.36
N GLN A 214 23.76 0.88 -39.56
CA GLN A 214 24.29 0.18 -40.74
C GLN A 214 24.03 1.17 -41.88
N GLY A 215 24.99 1.82 -42.52
CA GLY A 215 26.39 1.50 -42.72
C GLY A 215 26.63 1.77 -44.20
N THR A 216 27.14 2.96 -44.53
CA THR A 216 27.61 3.33 -45.87
C THR A 216 29.08 3.69 -45.76
N PRO A 217 29.96 3.08 -46.55
CA PRO A 217 30.90 3.81 -47.37
C PRO A 217 30.23 4.27 -48.68
#